data_AF-A0A147ITA6-F1
#
_entry.id   AF-A0A147ITA6-F1
#
_cell.length_a   1.000
_cell.length_b   1.000
_cell.length_c   1.000
_cell.angle_alpha   90.00
_cell.angle_beta   90.00
_cell.angle_gamma   90.00
#
_symmetry.space_group_name_H-M   'P 1'
#
loop_
_entity.id
_entity.type
_entity.pdbx_description
1 polymer ?
#
loop_
_entity_poly.entity_id
_entity_poly.type
_entity_poly.pdbx_seq_one_letter_code
_entity_poly.pdbx_strand_id
1 'polypeptide(L)'
;EQPNVPPPPTTVVTPPPIVNVPTQAPTIATTTVIPLSQPTAPPAPPAPPAPPAPPPAPVQSKAAGLKGNPGQFFGPDAYPPSAQREGAEGRVVAKLTVGTDGRVTDCVVTTSSNNRALDDTTCRIAKARVRFSPALDQGGNPITSSYTLPVRWQLPQE
;
A
#
# COMPACT_ATOMS: atom_id res chain seq x y z
N GLU A 1 -64.16 1.76 13.95
CA GLU A 1 -63.04 1.31 13.08
C GLU A 1 -61.86 2.25 13.25
N GLN A 2 -60.76 1.74 13.78
CA GLN A 2 -59.44 2.40 13.74
C GLN A 2 -58.41 1.26 13.67
N PRO A 3 -57.63 1.12 12.59
CA PRO A 3 -56.80 -0.06 12.37
C PRO A 3 -55.64 -0.16 13.37
N ASN A 4 -55.56 -1.29 14.07
CA ASN A 4 -54.44 -1.67 14.93
C ASN A 4 -53.25 -2.11 14.07
N VAL A 5 -52.34 -1.19 13.78
CA VAL A 5 -51.12 -1.44 13.00
C VAL A 5 -50.04 -2.03 13.93
N PRO A 6 -49.38 -3.14 13.57
CA PRO A 6 -48.31 -3.74 14.38
C PRO A 6 -47.04 -2.85 14.41
N PRO A 7 -46.26 -2.87 15.51
CA PRO A 7 -45.01 -2.10 15.60
C PRO A 7 -43.94 -2.66 14.65
N PRO A 8 -43.04 -1.81 14.12
CA PRO A 8 -42.00 -2.23 13.19
C PRO A 8 -40.92 -3.09 13.86
N PRO A 9 -40.22 -3.96 13.11
CA PRO A 9 -39.15 -4.80 13.62
C PRO A 9 -37.93 -3.96 14.04
N THR A 10 -37.47 -4.16 15.28
CA THR A 10 -36.22 -3.63 15.80
C THR A 10 -35.04 -4.25 15.06
N THR A 11 -34.44 -3.49 14.14
CA THR A 11 -33.18 -3.86 13.51
C THR A 11 -32.06 -3.66 14.52
N VAL A 12 -31.51 -4.75 15.06
CA VAL A 12 -30.31 -4.71 15.91
C VAL A 12 -29.11 -4.39 15.01
N VAL A 13 -28.80 -3.11 14.89
CA VAL A 13 -27.54 -2.65 14.28
C VAL A 13 -26.47 -2.75 15.36
N THR A 14 -25.58 -3.73 15.23
CA THR A 14 -24.41 -3.85 16.11
C THR A 14 -23.37 -2.80 15.67
N PRO A 15 -22.98 -1.85 16.53
CA PRO A 15 -21.95 -0.87 16.19
C PRO A 15 -20.55 -1.51 16.14
N PRO A 16 -19.63 -1.01 15.29
CA PRO A 16 -18.24 -1.44 15.31
C PRO A 16 -17.57 -1.07 16.65
N PRO A 17 -16.55 -1.82 17.12
CA PRO A 17 -15.81 -1.46 18.32
C PRO A 17 -15.09 -0.13 18.09
N ILE A 18 -15.51 0.88 18.85
CA ILE A 18 -14.87 2.20 18.87
C ILE A 18 -13.58 2.05 19.68
N VAL A 19 -12.44 2.08 19.02
CA VAL A 19 -11.16 2.31 19.69
C VAL A 19 -11.14 3.78 20.10
N ASN A 20 -11.39 4.04 21.38
CA ASN A 20 -11.19 5.35 21.99
C ASN A 20 -9.69 5.71 21.95
N VAL A 21 -9.26 6.43 20.92
CA VAL A 21 -8.05 7.24 21.00
C VAL A 21 -8.42 8.58 21.67
N PRO A 22 -7.80 8.96 22.80
CA PRO A 22 -8.04 10.27 23.39
C PRO A 22 -7.36 11.36 22.54
N THR A 23 -8.05 11.88 21.53
CA THR A 23 -7.70 13.14 20.87
C THR A 23 -8.32 14.31 21.63
N GLN A 24 -7.73 14.63 22.79
CA GLN A 24 -7.97 15.93 23.42
C GLN A 24 -7.00 16.93 22.81
N ALA A 25 -7.48 17.69 21.83
CA ALA A 25 -6.86 18.97 21.51
C ALA A 25 -7.11 19.92 22.71
N PRO A 26 -6.08 20.53 23.33
CA PRO A 26 -6.31 21.48 24.41
C PRO A 26 -7.07 22.69 23.85
N THR A 27 -8.29 22.91 24.34
CA THR A 27 -9.03 24.15 24.10
C THR A 27 -8.40 25.25 24.95
N ILE A 28 -7.59 26.08 24.33
CA ILE A 28 -7.11 27.31 24.95
C ILE A 28 -8.30 28.27 24.97
N ALA A 29 -8.87 28.47 26.15
CA ALA A 29 -9.89 29.47 26.39
C ALA A 29 -9.25 30.86 26.29
N THR A 30 -9.54 31.59 25.21
CA THR A 30 -9.16 32.99 25.06
C THR A 30 -10.10 33.85 25.91
N THR A 31 -9.85 33.91 27.23
CA THR A 31 -10.52 34.88 28.09
C THR A 31 -9.88 36.26 27.86
N THR A 32 -10.68 37.19 27.33
CA THR A 32 -10.36 38.60 27.00
C THR A 32 -10.11 39.48 28.23
N VAL A 33 -9.30 39.02 29.19
CA VAL A 33 -8.90 39.83 30.35
C VAL A 33 -7.41 39.64 30.58
N ILE A 34 -6.61 40.63 30.15
CA ILE A 34 -5.17 40.66 30.34
C ILE A 34 -4.90 41.44 31.63
N PRO A 35 -4.53 40.82 32.77
CA PRO A 35 -3.93 41.57 33.87
C PRO A 35 -2.53 42.05 33.44
N LEU A 36 -2.35 43.37 33.46
CA LEU A 36 -1.11 44.10 33.18
C LEU A 36 -0.02 43.81 34.23
N SER A 37 0.61 42.64 34.15
CA SER A 37 1.83 42.35 34.92
C SER A 37 2.48 41.05 34.47
N GLN A 38 3.24 41.09 33.38
CA GLN A 38 4.35 40.16 33.17
C GLN A 38 5.63 40.97 33.05
N PRO A 39 6.67 40.71 33.88
CA PRO A 39 7.99 41.26 33.64
C PRO A 39 8.50 40.77 32.28
N THR A 40 8.97 41.70 31.44
CA THR A 40 9.54 41.39 30.13
C THR A 40 10.70 40.42 30.30
N ALA A 41 10.52 39.17 29.88
CA ALA A 41 11.61 38.21 29.79
C ALA A 41 12.71 38.80 28.87
N PRO A 42 13.99 38.60 29.17
CA PRO A 42 15.07 38.99 28.25
C PRO A 42 14.84 38.30 26.88
N PRO A 43 15.20 38.95 25.77
CA PRO A 43 15.01 38.37 24.45
C PRO A 43 15.69 37.00 24.38
N ALA A 44 14.93 35.98 23.98
CA ALA A 44 15.47 34.64 23.77
C ALA A 44 16.61 34.71 22.73
N PRO A 45 17.71 33.94 22.92
CA PRO A 45 18.72 33.83 21.89
C PRO A 45 18.07 33.34 20.57
N PRO A 46 18.54 33.81 19.41
CA PRO A 46 17.99 33.38 18.13
C PRO A 46 18.02 31.86 18.03
N ALA A 47 16.87 31.27 17.69
CA ALA A 47 16.76 29.84 17.52
C ALA A 47 17.79 29.34 16.48
N PRO A 48 18.43 28.18 16.69
CA PRO A 48 19.28 27.60 15.67
C PRO A 48 18.46 27.41 14.38
N PRO A 49 19.06 27.63 13.19
CA PRO A 49 18.37 27.45 11.93
C PRO A 49 17.79 26.02 11.85
N ALA A 50 16.52 25.91 11.48
CA ALA A 50 15.87 24.62 11.31
C ALA A 50 16.66 23.75 10.31
N PRO A 51 16.77 22.43 10.54
CA PRO A 51 17.41 21.55 9.57
C PRO A 51 16.68 21.68 8.21
N PRO A 52 17.41 21.65 7.09
CA PRO A 52 16.80 21.72 5.78
C PRO A 52 15.77 20.59 5.63
N ALA A 53 14.61 20.92 5.06
CA ALA A 53 13.56 19.93 4.81
C ALA A 53 14.13 18.75 4.00
N PRO A 54 13.70 17.50 4.28
CA PRO A 54 14.12 16.35 3.48
C PRO A 54 13.76 16.62 2.01
N PRO A 55 14.65 16.29 1.06
CA PRO A 55 14.38 16.53 -0.35
C PRO A 55 13.04 15.86 -0.74
N PRO A 56 12.23 16.50 -1.60
CA PRO A 56 11.00 15.89 -2.09
C PRO A 56 11.34 14.52 -2.68
N ALA A 57 10.54 13.50 -2.32
CA ALA A 57 10.71 12.17 -2.90
C ALA A 57 10.77 12.30 -4.43
N PRO A 58 11.73 11.63 -5.11
CA PRO A 58 11.93 11.81 -6.54
C PRO A 58 10.60 11.57 -7.24
N VAL A 59 10.07 12.65 -7.84
CA VAL A 59 8.80 12.62 -8.55
C VAL A 59 9.03 11.83 -9.83
N GLN A 60 8.72 10.54 -9.76
CA GLN A 60 8.82 9.64 -10.90
C GLN A 60 7.98 10.23 -12.02
N SER A 61 8.64 10.71 -13.08
CA SER A 61 7.95 11.28 -14.24
C SER A 61 7.37 10.20 -15.14
N LYS A 62 7.90 8.98 -15.01
CA LYS A 62 7.38 7.76 -15.62
C LYS A 62 7.47 6.63 -14.61
N ALA A 63 6.33 6.09 -14.19
CA ALA A 63 6.30 4.85 -13.41
C ALA A 63 6.87 3.69 -14.23
N ALA A 64 7.49 2.72 -13.56
CA ALA A 64 7.97 1.51 -14.21
C ALA A 64 6.80 0.80 -14.91
N GLY A 65 6.92 0.61 -16.23
CA GLY A 65 5.88 0.00 -17.05
C GLY A 65 6.19 -1.47 -17.30
N LEU A 66 5.22 -2.36 -17.11
CA LEU A 66 5.35 -3.74 -17.59
C LEU A 66 5.55 -3.76 -19.10
N LYS A 67 6.56 -4.50 -19.57
CA LYS A 67 6.74 -4.74 -21.01
C LYS A 67 5.96 -5.99 -21.39
N GLY A 68 4.77 -5.79 -21.96
CA GLY A 68 3.86 -6.87 -22.36
C GLY A 68 2.88 -7.25 -21.26
N ASN A 69 2.21 -8.39 -21.41
CA ASN A 69 1.21 -8.87 -20.46
C ASN A 69 1.85 -9.88 -19.49
N PRO A 70 2.15 -9.55 -18.23
CA PRO A 70 2.76 -10.51 -17.32
C PRO A 70 1.84 -11.70 -17.02
N GLY A 71 0.52 -11.51 -17.08
CA GLY A 71 -0.48 -12.54 -16.82
C GLY A 71 -0.33 -13.77 -17.71
N GLN A 72 0.21 -13.62 -18.92
CA GLN A 72 0.46 -14.73 -19.84
C GLN A 72 1.51 -15.73 -19.32
N PHE A 73 2.38 -15.31 -18.39
CA PHE A 73 3.38 -16.20 -17.79
C PHE A 73 2.85 -16.96 -16.57
N PHE A 74 1.69 -16.57 -16.04
CA PHE A 74 1.09 -17.14 -14.84
C PHE A 74 -0.15 -17.97 -15.19
N GLY A 75 0.01 -18.82 -16.21
CA GLY A 75 -1.02 -19.75 -16.67
C GLY A 75 -0.81 -21.19 -16.18
N PRO A 76 -1.63 -22.14 -16.64
CA PRO A 76 -1.54 -23.55 -16.27
C PRO A 76 -0.16 -24.17 -16.57
N ASP A 77 0.54 -23.74 -17.63
CA ASP A 77 1.89 -24.23 -17.95
C ASP A 77 2.97 -23.85 -16.94
N ALA A 78 2.74 -22.77 -16.18
CA ALA A 78 3.66 -22.28 -15.17
C ALA A 78 3.23 -22.68 -13.75
N TYR A 79 2.16 -23.47 -13.66
CA TYR A 79 1.57 -23.92 -12.42
C TYR A 79 2.46 -25.00 -11.77
N PRO A 80 2.89 -24.85 -10.51
CA PRO A 80 3.79 -25.80 -9.88
C PRO A 80 3.06 -27.11 -9.51
N PRO A 81 3.63 -28.29 -9.80
CA PRO A 81 2.96 -29.58 -9.61
C PRO A 81 2.62 -29.88 -8.15
N SER A 82 3.37 -29.33 -7.18
CA SER A 82 3.03 -29.43 -5.76
C SER A 82 1.69 -28.74 -5.45
N ALA A 83 1.54 -27.48 -5.86
CA ALA A 83 0.30 -26.73 -5.62
C ALA A 83 -0.88 -27.35 -6.41
N GLN A 84 -0.60 -28.01 -7.53
CA GLN A 84 -1.64 -28.60 -8.38
C GLN A 84 -2.24 -29.82 -7.69
N ARG A 85 -1.38 -30.66 -7.11
CA ARG A 85 -1.79 -31.81 -6.29
C ARG A 85 -2.54 -31.37 -5.02
N GLU A 86 -2.22 -30.20 -4.50
CA GLU A 86 -2.87 -29.62 -3.33
C GLU A 86 -4.17 -28.87 -3.66
N GLY A 87 -4.53 -28.72 -4.94
CA GLY A 87 -5.73 -27.97 -5.32
C GLY A 87 -5.68 -26.49 -4.90
N ALA A 88 -4.49 -25.88 -4.88
CA ALA A 88 -4.35 -24.51 -4.41
C ALA A 88 -4.81 -23.49 -5.48
N GLU A 89 -5.50 -22.44 -5.08
CA GLU A 89 -5.84 -21.37 -6.01
C GLU A 89 -5.99 -20.05 -5.27
N GLY A 90 -5.98 -18.94 -6.01
CA GLY A 90 -6.23 -17.64 -5.43
C GLY A 90 -5.43 -16.53 -6.09
N ARG A 91 -5.41 -15.38 -5.41
CA ARG A 91 -4.74 -14.18 -5.89
C ARG A 91 -3.47 -13.94 -5.09
N VAL A 92 -2.34 -13.88 -5.78
CA VAL A 92 -1.06 -13.44 -5.22
C VAL A 92 -0.82 -12.00 -5.66
N VAL A 93 -0.42 -11.13 -4.75
CA VAL A 93 0.03 -9.78 -5.07
C VAL A 93 1.48 -9.67 -4.62
N ALA A 94 2.36 -9.38 -5.58
CA ALA A 94 3.78 -9.20 -5.32
C ALA A 94 4.20 -7.77 -5.65
N LYS A 95 4.90 -7.12 -4.72
CA LYS A 95 5.63 -5.88 -4.94
C LYS A 95 7.02 -6.23 -5.46
N LEU A 96 7.29 -5.86 -6.70
CA LEU A 96 8.54 -6.06 -7.40
C LEU A 96 9.35 -4.77 -7.38
N THR A 97 10.66 -4.87 -7.20
CA THR A 97 11.56 -3.72 -7.32
C THR A 97 12.27 -3.80 -8.67
N VAL A 98 11.93 -2.90 -9.58
CA VAL A 98 12.49 -2.79 -10.92
C VAL A 98 13.70 -1.87 -10.87
N GLY A 99 14.87 -2.37 -11.25
CA GLY A 99 16.10 -1.58 -11.36
C GLY A 99 16.14 -0.69 -12.61
N THR A 100 17.21 0.09 -12.73
CA THR A 100 17.48 1.00 -13.85
C THR A 100 17.56 0.29 -15.21
N ASP A 101 17.86 -1.01 -15.22
CA ASP A 101 17.95 -1.85 -16.42
C ASP A 101 16.61 -2.47 -16.84
N GLY A 102 15.52 -2.20 -16.11
CA GLY A 102 14.22 -2.82 -16.35
C GLY A 102 14.12 -4.28 -15.89
N ARG A 103 15.09 -4.75 -15.10
CA ARG A 103 15.07 -6.07 -14.45
C ARG A 103 14.54 -5.97 -13.03
N VAL A 104 13.84 -7.01 -12.59
CA VAL A 104 13.43 -7.16 -11.19
C VAL A 104 14.65 -7.54 -10.35
N THR A 105 14.99 -6.68 -9.40
CA THR A 105 16.08 -6.91 -8.44
C THR A 105 15.58 -7.56 -7.15
N ASP A 106 14.35 -7.24 -6.75
CA ASP A 106 13.73 -7.73 -5.53
C ASP A 106 12.24 -8.05 -5.73
N CYS A 107 11.72 -9.03 -4.98
CA CYS A 107 10.34 -9.50 -5.04
C CYS A 107 9.82 -9.76 -3.64
N VAL A 108 8.81 -9.00 -3.24
CA VAL A 108 8.15 -9.10 -1.93
C VAL A 108 6.69 -9.41 -2.13
N VAL A 109 6.22 -10.52 -1.60
CA VAL A 109 4.79 -10.88 -1.63
C VAL A 109 4.05 -10.04 -0.58
N THR A 110 3.12 -9.21 -1.02
CA THR A 110 2.24 -8.38 -0.16
C THR A 110 0.90 -9.05 0.11
N THR A 111 0.46 -9.95 -0.76
CA THR A 111 -0.73 -10.78 -0.54
C THR A 111 -0.44 -12.18 -1.03
N SER A 112 -0.48 -13.16 -0.13
CA SER A 112 -0.29 -14.57 -0.48
C SER A 112 -1.62 -15.22 -0.83
N SER A 113 -1.59 -16.21 -1.73
CA SER A 113 -2.74 -17.06 -2.05
C SER A 113 -2.92 -18.23 -1.08
N ASN A 114 -2.37 -18.14 0.14
CA ASN A 114 -2.39 -19.19 1.16
C ASN A 114 -1.59 -20.45 0.78
N ASN A 115 -0.72 -20.38 -0.24
CA ASN A 115 0.21 -21.45 -0.60
C ASN A 115 1.57 -20.87 -1.01
N ARG A 116 2.60 -21.24 -0.23
CA ARG A 116 3.98 -20.78 -0.43
C ARG A 116 4.57 -21.20 -1.79
N ALA A 117 4.15 -22.31 -2.36
CA ALA A 117 4.62 -22.76 -3.67
C ALA A 117 4.15 -21.83 -4.80
N LEU A 118 2.91 -21.30 -4.70
CA LEU A 118 2.39 -20.31 -5.64
C LEU A 118 3.13 -18.98 -5.49
N ASP A 119 3.40 -18.56 -4.25
CA ASP A 119 4.15 -17.34 -3.95
C ASP A 119 5.60 -17.40 -4.50
N ASP A 120 6.32 -18.48 -4.22
CA ASP A 120 7.71 -18.67 -4.69
C ASP A 120 7.76 -18.72 -6.23
N THR A 121 6.85 -19.49 -6.84
CA THR A 121 6.74 -19.57 -8.29
C THR A 121 6.43 -18.20 -8.90
N THR A 122 5.56 -17.42 -8.26
CA THR A 122 5.24 -16.05 -8.68
C THR A 122 6.51 -15.20 -8.71
N CYS A 123 7.28 -15.19 -7.63
CA CYS A 123 8.54 -14.44 -7.58
C CYS A 123 9.59 -14.98 -8.56
N ARG A 124 9.65 -16.30 -8.80
CA ARG A 124 10.58 -16.91 -9.74
C ARG A 124 10.28 -16.48 -11.18
N ILE A 125 9.02 -16.55 -11.60
CA ILE A 125 8.57 -16.14 -12.94
C ILE A 125 8.74 -14.63 -13.11
N ALA A 126 8.38 -13.84 -12.10
CA ALA A 126 8.56 -12.39 -12.11
C ALA A 126 10.03 -11.99 -12.38
N LYS A 127 10.99 -12.66 -11.75
CA LYS A 127 12.42 -12.39 -11.95
C LYS A 127 12.96 -12.91 -13.29
N ALA A 128 12.50 -14.08 -13.72
CA ALA A 128 13.04 -14.75 -14.92
C ALA A 128 12.43 -14.21 -16.22
N ARG A 129 11.10 -14.17 -16.29
CA ARG A 129 10.34 -13.96 -17.54
C ARG A 129 9.78 -12.56 -17.68
N VAL A 130 9.37 -11.93 -16.57
CA VAL A 130 8.77 -10.59 -16.66
C VAL A 130 9.86 -9.56 -16.92
N ARG A 131 9.59 -8.68 -17.89
CA ARG A 131 10.44 -7.56 -18.24
C ARG A 131 9.68 -6.27 -17.98
N PHE A 132 10.39 -5.30 -17.44
CA PHE A 132 9.83 -3.98 -17.15
C PHE A 132 10.63 -2.94 -17.92
N SER A 133 9.98 -1.83 -18.25
CA SER A 133 10.67 -0.59 -18.57
C SER A 133 11.06 0.10 -17.26
N PRO A 134 12.30 0.57 -17.12
CA PRO A 134 12.71 1.31 -15.93
C PRO A 134 11.84 2.55 -15.75
N ALA A 135 11.66 2.94 -14.49
CA ALA A 135 11.06 4.24 -14.19
C ALA A 135 12.05 5.34 -14.60
N LEU A 136 11.54 6.49 -15.02
CA LEU A 136 12.36 7.65 -15.39
C LEU A 136 12.06 8.80 -14.45
N ASP A 137 13.13 9.46 -13.99
CA ASP A 137 13.05 10.71 -13.24
C ASP A 137 12.69 11.90 -14.16
N GLN A 138 12.43 13.08 -13.60
CA GLN A 138 12.21 14.32 -14.37
C GLN A 138 13.36 14.65 -15.33
N GLY A 139 14.58 14.24 -14.99
CA GLY A 139 15.75 14.39 -15.85
C GLY A 139 15.87 13.36 -16.99
N GLY A 140 14.94 12.40 -17.11
CA GLY A 140 15.02 11.32 -18.10
C GLY A 140 16.01 10.19 -17.72
N ASN A 141 16.56 10.23 -16.50
CA ASN A 141 17.46 9.21 -16.00
C ASN A 141 16.67 7.97 -15.52
N PRO A 142 17.11 6.75 -15.85
CA PRO A 142 16.50 5.53 -15.33
C PRO A 142 16.74 5.46 -13.81
N ILE A 143 15.67 5.21 -13.07
CA ILE A 143 15.69 5.06 -11.61
C ILE A 143 15.05 3.72 -11.20
N THR A 144 15.47 3.23 -10.04
CA THR A 144 14.84 2.07 -9.41
C THR A 144 13.45 2.44 -8.93
N SER A 145 12.45 1.61 -9.26
CA SER A 145 11.06 1.82 -8.82
C SER A 145 10.39 0.52 -8.41
N SER A 146 9.49 0.60 -7.44
CA SER A 146 8.61 -0.51 -7.09
C SER A 146 7.41 -0.59 -8.03
N TYR A 147 6.99 -1.80 -8.37
CA TYR A 147 5.81 -2.12 -9.17
C TYR A 147 4.98 -3.21 -8.48
N THR A 148 3.67 -3.02 -8.40
CA THR A 148 2.77 -4.02 -7.81
C THR A 148 2.16 -4.89 -8.90
N LEU A 149 2.50 -6.18 -8.89
CA LEU A 149 2.01 -7.18 -9.82
C LEU A 149 0.91 -8.05 -9.17
N PRO A 150 -0.36 -7.89 -9.54
CA PRO A 150 -1.41 -8.83 -9.18
C PRO A 150 -1.38 -10.04 -10.12
N VAL A 151 -1.33 -11.24 -9.55
CA VAL A 151 -1.37 -12.52 -10.25
C VAL A 151 -2.57 -13.32 -9.76
N ARG A 152 -3.31 -13.93 -10.67
CA ARG A 152 -4.42 -14.83 -10.34
C ARG A 152 -4.02 -16.25 -10.75
N TRP A 153 -3.91 -17.13 -9.77
CA TRP A 153 -3.74 -18.56 -9.97
C TRP A 153 -5.10 -19.22 -9.98
N GLN A 154 -5.40 -19.94 -11.06
CA GLN A 154 -6.60 -20.75 -11.21
C GLN A 154 -6.16 -22.17 -11.52
N LEU A 155 -6.81 -23.15 -10.92
CA LEU A 155 -6.58 -24.54 -11.27
C LEU A 155 -7.03 -24.78 -12.71
N PRO A 156 -6.24 -25.50 -13.52
CA PRO A 156 -6.75 -26.02 -14.77
C PRO A 156 -7.90 -26.97 -14.42
N GLN A 157 -9.11 -26.64 -14.87
CA GLN A 157 -10.22 -27.57 -14.81
C GLN A 157 -9.88 -28.72 -15.77
N GLU A 158 -9.63 -29.90 -15.22
CA GLU A 158 -9.46 -31.14 -15.98
C GLU A 158 -10.73 -31.48 -16.79
#